data_AF-A0A068VK44-F1
#
_entry.id   AF-A0A068VK44-F1
#
_cell.length_a   1.000
_cell.length_b   1.000
_cell.length_c   1.000
_cell.angle_alpha   90.00
_cell.angle_beta   90.00
_cell.angle_gamma   90.00
#
_symmetry.space_group_name_H-M   'P 1'
#
loop_
_entity.id
_entity.type
_entity.pdbx_description
1 polymer ?
#
loop_
_entity_poly.entity_id
_entity_poly.type
_entity_poly.pdbx_seq_one_letter_code
_entity_poly.pdbx_strand_id
1 'polypeptide(L)'
;MQKHRRARALSRFSQFISTGNHSEVVSTKVFIPLFFNLLFGVQEGKGENVRSACMEAIASIAGCMTWKQYYELLMNCFREMTKREKQKVILRLICCILDHFHFSETPAEAKFSDIQTCIQKTMLPKIQELLSDSDNVNVNISLVALKLLKLLPGEIMNLQLPNIVHRISNFLKHRLESVRDEARLALAACLKELGLEHLQFMVKVLRGTLKRGSELHTLGYTLNFILSKFLINPIRGKLDSCLEDLFSVIEIDILGDVSEQKEVDKIASKMKETRKQKSFETLKLVAQNITFRTHAVKLLSLVTAHLQKQLSPKLKSKLENMLNHIADGIQSNASVDQTELFIFVYRLIKDGIDDVNHERKHVYMSEAGKGDCDLVDSQMINSDRLINLEPRYSHLITGFALGLLQNHIKGMKLNRKDEEQLSLCLSPLVRLPLPSLESQSDKIKNSLLFIAQRSANAGSPLVESCLRLLTVLLHNTGVTLSADQLHMLIQFPLFVDIERNPSIVSLSLLKSIVNRKLVVPEIYDVVKR
;
A
#
# COMPACT_ATOMS: atom_id res chain seq x y z
N MET A 1 34.70 7.21 -25.65
CA MET A 1 35.23 5.84 -25.75
C MET A 1 36.23 5.43 -24.65
N GLN A 2 37.29 6.21 -24.34
CA GLN A 2 38.34 5.79 -23.39
C GLN A 2 37.84 5.49 -21.96
N LYS A 3 36.88 6.28 -21.43
CA LYS A 3 36.29 6.06 -20.10
C LYS A 3 35.52 4.75 -19.97
N HIS A 4 34.77 4.34 -21.00
CA HIS A 4 34.07 3.05 -21.02
C HIS A 4 35.04 1.86 -21.04
N ARG A 5 36.16 1.97 -21.78
CA ARG A 5 37.20 0.94 -21.78
C ARG A 5 37.84 0.78 -20.40
N ARG A 6 38.12 1.89 -19.71
CA ARG A 6 38.63 1.88 -18.33
C ARG A 6 37.66 1.20 -17.36
N ALA A 7 36.38 1.60 -17.37
CA ALA A 7 35.37 0.96 -16.53
C ALA A 7 35.25 -0.55 -16.80
N ARG A 8 35.23 -0.97 -18.08
CA ARG A 8 35.14 -2.39 -18.46
C ARG A 8 36.39 -3.19 -18.05
N ALA A 9 37.58 -2.59 -18.14
CA ALA A 9 38.82 -3.22 -17.68
C ALA A 9 38.81 -3.44 -16.17
N LEU A 10 38.35 -2.45 -15.39
CA LEU A 10 38.19 -2.56 -13.94
C LEU A 10 37.17 -3.63 -13.55
N SER A 11 36.02 -3.71 -14.24
CA SER A 11 35.02 -4.76 -13.99
C SER A 11 35.54 -6.17 -14.35
N ARG A 12 36.40 -6.30 -15.36
CA ARG A 12 37.06 -7.58 -15.66
C ARG A 12 38.11 -7.92 -14.61
N PHE A 13 38.81 -6.91 -14.10
CA PHE A 13 39.77 -7.09 -13.03
C PHE A 13 39.09 -7.56 -11.74
N SER A 14 37.97 -6.98 -11.33
CA SER A 14 37.22 -7.44 -10.14
C SER A 14 36.78 -8.89 -10.27
N GLN A 15 36.26 -9.29 -11.44
CA GLN A 15 35.91 -10.68 -11.76
C GLN A 15 37.12 -11.64 -11.74
N PHE A 16 38.32 -11.16 -12.08
CA PHE A 16 39.53 -11.96 -12.00
C PHE A 16 40.00 -12.13 -10.55
N ILE A 17 39.99 -11.07 -9.75
CA ILE A 17 40.40 -11.13 -8.35
C ILE A 17 39.53 -12.09 -7.55
N SER A 18 38.22 -12.14 -7.80
CA SER A 18 37.32 -13.08 -7.14
C SER A 18 37.62 -14.56 -7.43
N THR A 19 38.45 -14.88 -8.43
CA THR A 19 38.90 -16.26 -8.69
C THR A 19 40.05 -16.73 -7.79
N GLY A 20 40.61 -15.85 -6.94
CA GLY A 20 41.61 -16.20 -5.92
C GLY A 20 43.05 -16.42 -6.42
N ASN A 21 43.27 -16.52 -7.73
CA ASN A 21 44.60 -16.76 -8.32
C ASN A 21 45.41 -15.48 -8.54
N HIS A 22 45.76 -14.76 -7.48
CA HIS A 22 46.53 -13.51 -7.59
C HIS A 22 47.51 -13.30 -6.43
N SER A 23 48.55 -12.50 -6.68
CA SER A 23 49.52 -12.13 -5.65
C SER A 23 48.95 -11.05 -4.72
N GLU A 24 48.89 -11.35 -3.42
CA GLU A 24 48.49 -10.38 -2.38
C GLU A 24 49.38 -9.13 -2.37
N VAL A 25 50.70 -9.31 -2.58
CA VAL A 25 51.68 -8.22 -2.54
C VAL A 25 51.46 -7.24 -3.68
N VAL A 26 51.19 -7.75 -4.89
CA VAL A 26 50.92 -6.90 -6.07
C VAL A 26 49.58 -6.18 -5.88
N SER A 27 48.58 -6.87 -5.35
CA SER A 27 47.24 -6.30 -5.11
C SER A 27 47.27 -5.15 -4.10
N THR A 28 47.99 -5.32 -3.00
CA THR A 28 48.12 -4.31 -1.94
C THR A 28 49.07 -3.17 -2.30
N LYS A 29 50.25 -3.45 -2.86
CA LYS A 29 51.29 -2.42 -3.09
C LYS A 29 51.18 -1.70 -4.42
N VAL A 30 50.58 -2.31 -5.44
CA VAL A 30 50.50 -1.73 -6.80
C VAL A 30 49.09 -1.29 -7.14
N PHE A 31 48.12 -2.21 -7.05
CA PHE A 31 46.77 -1.93 -7.54
C PHE A 31 45.97 -1.00 -6.62
N ILE A 32 46.08 -1.12 -5.30
CA ILE A 32 45.38 -0.22 -4.37
C ILE A 32 45.79 1.25 -4.55
N PRO A 33 47.09 1.63 -4.50
CA PRO A 33 47.50 3.02 -4.74
C PRO A 33 47.06 3.53 -6.12
N LEU A 34 47.16 2.69 -7.15
CA LEU A 34 46.71 3.02 -8.50
C LEU A 34 45.20 3.33 -8.53
N PHE A 35 44.38 2.49 -7.91
CA PHE A 35 42.94 2.68 -7.87
C PHE A 35 42.52 3.84 -6.98
N PHE A 36 43.22 4.13 -5.88
CA PHE A 36 43.01 5.36 -5.11
C PHE A 36 43.30 6.62 -5.94
N ASN A 37 44.41 6.62 -6.70
CA ASN A 37 44.73 7.73 -7.59
C ASN A 37 43.67 7.88 -8.70
N LEU A 38 43.18 6.79 -9.27
CA LEU A 38 42.09 6.82 -10.24
C LEU A 38 40.76 7.28 -9.62
N LEU A 39 40.48 6.90 -8.37
CA LEU A 39 39.26 7.27 -7.66
C LEU A 39 39.18 8.77 -7.42
N PHE A 40 40.29 9.39 -7.00
CA PHE A 40 40.38 10.82 -6.72
C PHE A 40 40.72 11.67 -7.97
N GLY A 41 41.35 11.09 -8.99
CA GLY A 41 41.70 11.80 -10.23
C GLY A 41 40.53 12.01 -11.20
N VAL A 42 39.38 11.37 -10.97
CA VAL A 42 38.17 11.59 -11.78
C VAL A 42 37.45 12.84 -11.27
N GLN A 43 37.23 13.83 -12.14
CA GLN A 43 36.45 15.04 -11.82
C GLN A 43 34.99 14.70 -11.44
N GLU A 44 34.38 15.50 -10.57
CA GLU A 44 32.97 15.34 -10.18
C GLU A 44 32.03 15.40 -11.41
N GLY A 45 30.98 14.57 -11.43
CA GLY A 45 30.02 14.48 -12.53
C GLY A 45 30.49 13.79 -13.83
N LYS A 46 31.79 13.75 -14.14
CA LYS A 46 32.33 13.22 -15.41
C LYS A 46 33.08 11.89 -15.27
N GLY A 47 32.38 10.77 -15.31
CA GLY A 47 32.99 9.43 -15.29
C GLY A 47 32.64 8.60 -14.06
N GLU A 48 31.44 8.81 -13.52
CA GLU A 48 30.92 8.10 -12.34
C GLU A 48 31.00 6.57 -12.50
N ASN A 49 30.76 6.06 -13.71
CA ASN A 49 30.88 4.63 -14.02
C ASN A 49 32.31 4.10 -13.78
N VAL A 50 33.35 4.90 -14.05
CA VAL A 50 34.74 4.53 -13.76
C VAL A 50 34.99 4.57 -12.26
N ARG A 51 34.46 5.59 -11.57
CA ARG A 51 34.58 5.72 -10.12
C ARG A 51 33.93 4.54 -9.38
N SER A 52 32.73 4.15 -9.78
CA SER A 52 32.03 2.97 -9.25
C SER A 52 32.79 1.68 -9.54
N ALA A 53 33.31 1.50 -10.76
CA ALA A 53 34.12 0.33 -11.10
C ALA A 53 35.46 0.28 -10.34
N CYS A 54 36.07 1.43 -10.02
CA CYS A 54 37.25 1.50 -9.15
C CYS A 54 36.91 1.10 -7.72
N MET A 55 35.79 1.57 -7.16
CA MET A 55 35.36 1.19 -5.81
C MET A 55 35.16 -0.33 -5.73
N GLU A 56 34.48 -0.90 -6.72
CA GLU A 56 34.28 -2.34 -6.83
C GLU A 56 35.60 -3.10 -6.93
N ALA A 57 36.54 -2.63 -7.74
CA ALA A 57 37.86 -3.28 -7.87
C ALA A 57 38.65 -3.27 -6.55
N ILE A 58 38.62 -2.16 -5.80
CA ILE A 58 39.25 -2.09 -4.47
C ILE A 58 38.53 -3.02 -3.48
N ALA A 59 37.20 -3.05 -3.52
CA ALA A 59 36.38 -3.91 -2.65
C ALA A 59 36.63 -5.41 -2.93
N SER A 60 36.74 -5.80 -4.20
CA SER A 60 37.08 -7.18 -4.56
C SER A 60 38.48 -7.57 -4.09
N ILE A 61 39.47 -6.66 -4.13
CA ILE A 61 40.78 -6.92 -3.52
C ILE A 61 40.64 -7.09 -2.01
N ALA A 62 39.86 -6.23 -1.34
CA ALA A 62 39.62 -6.31 0.10
C ALA A 62 38.98 -7.65 0.51
N GLY A 63 38.12 -8.22 -0.34
CA GLY A 63 37.53 -9.54 -0.16
C GLY A 63 38.51 -10.72 -0.15
N CYS A 64 39.77 -10.52 -0.57
CA CYS A 64 40.82 -11.55 -0.57
C CYS A 64 41.94 -11.27 0.44
N MET A 65 41.81 -10.23 1.28
CA MET A 65 42.86 -9.83 2.21
C MET A 65 42.84 -10.58 3.54
N THR A 66 44.01 -10.65 4.19
CA THR A 66 44.07 -10.95 5.63
C THR A 66 43.49 -9.80 6.47
N TRP A 67 43.01 -10.10 7.69
CA TRP A 67 42.42 -9.09 8.59
C TRP A 67 43.35 -7.88 8.82
N LYS A 68 44.65 -8.11 8.99
CA LYS A 68 45.63 -7.03 9.22
C LYS A 68 45.67 -6.04 8.06
N GLN A 69 45.77 -6.54 6.83
CA GLN A 69 45.78 -5.72 5.61
C GLN A 69 44.44 -5.01 5.40
N TYR A 70 43.33 -5.73 5.63
CA TYR A 70 41.98 -5.20 5.51
C TYR A 70 41.74 -4.05 6.51
N TYR A 71 42.16 -4.23 7.76
CA TYR A 71 42.07 -3.21 8.81
C TYR A 71 42.93 -1.98 8.49
N GLU A 72 44.16 -2.16 8.01
CA GLU A 72 45.02 -1.07 7.56
C GLU A 72 44.39 -0.28 6.40
N LEU A 73 43.79 -0.97 5.43
CA LEU A 73 43.05 -0.33 4.34
C LEU A 73 41.89 0.52 4.84
N LEU A 74 41.03 -0.04 5.72
CA LEU A 74 39.91 0.71 6.31
C LEU A 74 40.39 1.91 7.12
N MET A 75 41.44 1.76 7.93
CA MET A 75 42.00 2.85 8.72
C MET A 75 42.62 3.95 7.85
N ASN A 76 43.20 3.59 6.71
CA ASN A 76 43.65 4.55 5.70
C ASN A 76 42.46 5.30 5.08
N CYS A 77 41.34 4.63 4.79
CA CYS A 77 40.11 5.29 4.36
C CYS A 77 39.60 6.28 5.41
N PHE A 78 39.51 5.89 6.69
CA PHE A 78 39.09 6.81 7.77
C PHE A 78 40.04 8.01 7.92
N ARG A 79 41.35 7.83 7.71
CA ARG A 79 42.33 8.92 7.75
C ARG A 79 42.11 9.91 6.62
N GLU A 80 41.93 9.43 5.38
CA GLU A 80 41.66 10.31 4.23
C GLU A 80 40.27 10.97 4.32
N MET A 81 39.35 10.43 5.11
CA MET A 81 38.01 11.00 5.33
C MET A 81 38.04 12.35 6.09
N THR A 82 39.12 12.66 6.80
CA THR A 82 39.33 13.98 7.45
C THR A 82 39.27 15.15 6.46
N LYS A 83 39.49 14.90 5.16
CA LYS A 83 39.37 15.89 4.10
C LYS A 83 37.93 15.92 3.55
N ARG A 84 37.19 17.00 3.82
CA ARG A 84 35.77 17.16 3.44
C ARG A 84 35.48 16.88 1.95
N GLU A 85 36.36 17.30 1.05
CA GLU A 85 36.21 17.10 -0.41
C GLU A 85 36.15 15.63 -0.82
N LYS A 86 36.87 14.76 -0.09
CA LYS A 86 36.96 13.32 -0.40
C LYS A 86 35.95 12.48 0.37
N GLN A 87 35.33 13.04 1.41
CA GLN A 87 34.53 12.32 2.39
C GLN A 87 33.42 11.46 1.76
N LYS A 88 32.61 12.03 0.86
CA LYS A 88 31.50 11.31 0.20
C LYS A 88 31.97 10.11 -0.63
N VAL A 89 33.08 10.27 -1.36
CA VAL A 89 33.67 9.20 -2.19
C VAL A 89 34.24 8.09 -1.31
N ILE A 90 34.92 8.46 -0.22
CA ILE A 90 35.50 7.50 0.73
C ILE A 90 34.41 6.72 1.47
N LEU A 91 33.33 7.36 1.91
CA LEU A 91 32.21 6.67 2.57
C LEU A 91 31.58 5.61 1.65
N ARG A 92 31.41 5.93 0.37
CA ARG A 92 30.94 4.97 -0.63
C ARG A 92 31.93 3.81 -0.83
N LEU A 93 33.23 4.11 -0.86
CA LEU A 93 34.26 3.07 -0.93
C LEU A 93 34.21 2.16 0.30
N ILE A 94 34.06 2.71 1.51
CA ILE A 94 33.95 1.91 2.73
C ILE A 94 32.70 1.03 2.68
N CYS A 95 31.54 1.53 2.21
CA CYS A 95 30.37 0.67 1.99
C CYS A 95 30.70 -0.52 1.09
N CYS A 96 31.33 -0.29 -0.08
CA CYS A 96 31.70 -1.37 -0.99
C CYS A 96 32.69 -2.36 -0.37
N ILE A 97 33.67 -1.88 0.40
CA ILE A 97 34.64 -2.71 1.12
C ILE A 97 33.90 -3.59 2.15
N LEU A 98 33.00 -3.02 2.94
CA LEU A 98 32.20 -3.75 3.93
C LEU A 98 31.25 -4.78 3.29
N ASP A 99 30.80 -4.55 2.06
CA ASP A 99 30.00 -5.54 1.30
C ASP A 99 30.80 -6.82 0.97
N HIS A 100 32.13 -6.74 0.95
CA HIS A 100 33.06 -7.86 0.71
C HIS A 100 33.69 -8.41 2.01
N PHE A 101 33.10 -8.10 3.17
CA PHE A 101 33.58 -8.61 4.45
C PHE A 101 33.36 -10.13 4.55
N HIS A 102 34.45 -10.90 4.64
CA HIS A 102 34.42 -12.37 4.62
C HIS A 102 34.82 -13.03 5.95
N PHE A 103 35.20 -12.25 6.96
CA PHE A 103 35.73 -12.79 8.22
C PHE A 103 34.66 -13.40 9.13
N SER A 104 33.36 -13.16 8.86
CA SER A 104 32.23 -13.68 9.65
C SER A 104 32.05 -15.19 9.56
N GLU A 105 32.56 -15.82 8.50
CA GLU A 105 32.41 -17.26 8.24
C GLU A 105 33.61 -18.09 8.75
N THR A 106 34.62 -17.44 9.36
CA THR A 106 35.80 -18.16 9.84
C THR A 106 35.50 -18.93 11.13
N PRO A 107 35.77 -20.26 11.19
CA PRO A 107 35.35 -21.14 12.30
C PRO A 107 36.10 -20.92 13.63
N ALA A 108 36.94 -19.88 13.74
CA ALA A 108 37.69 -19.56 14.95
C ALA A 108 37.04 -18.39 15.70
N GLU A 109 36.06 -18.69 16.55
CA GLU A 109 35.27 -17.73 17.36
C GLU A 109 36.15 -16.69 18.09
N ALA A 110 37.30 -17.12 18.63
CA ALA A 110 38.24 -16.25 19.34
C ALA A 110 38.87 -15.15 18.46
N LYS A 111 39.07 -15.40 17.15
CA LYS A 111 39.60 -14.38 16.24
C LYS A 111 38.52 -13.37 15.85
N PHE A 112 37.26 -13.81 15.79
CA PHE A 112 36.15 -12.93 15.42
C PHE A 112 35.79 -11.96 16.56
N SER A 113 35.86 -12.38 17.83
CA SER A 113 35.68 -11.49 18.98
C SER A 113 36.73 -10.37 19.04
N ASP A 114 37.98 -10.66 18.68
CA ASP A 114 39.04 -9.65 18.60
C ASP A 114 38.76 -8.62 17.50
N ILE A 115 38.31 -9.10 16.33
CA ILE A 115 37.87 -8.27 15.20
C ILE A 115 36.72 -7.34 15.62
N GLN A 116 35.69 -7.88 16.27
CA GLN A 116 34.55 -7.11 16.77
C GLN A 116 34.98 -6.05 17.78
N THR A 117 35.91 -6.39 18.69
CA THR A 117 36.45 -5.46 19.68
C THR A 117 37.20 -4.30 19.01
N CYS A 118 38.00 -4.57 17.97
CA CYS A 118 38.68 -3.53 17.19
C CYS A 118 37.67 -2.61 16.48
N ILE A 119 36.64 -3.17 15.84
CA ILE A 119 35.59 -2.39 15.18
C ILE A 119 34.87 -1.50 16.20
N GLN A 120 34.48 -2.06 17.34
CA GLN A 120 33.77 -1.35 18.40
C GLN A 120 34.61 -0.24 19.04
N LYS A 121 35.88 -0.48 19.35
CA LYS A 121 36.71 0.49 20.09
C LYS A 121 37.30 1.58 19.20
N THR A 122 37.51 1.32 17.91
CA THR A 122 38.26 2.24 17.05
C THR A 122 37.45 2.80 15.89
N MET A 123 36.61 2.00 15.25
CA MET A 123 35.88 2.44 14.04
C MET A 123 34.52 3.05 14.39
N LEU A 124 33.77 2.44 15.31
CA LEU A 124 32.45 2.94 15.71
C LEU A 124 32.50 4.38 16.27
N PRO A 125 33.43 4.75 17.17
CA PRO A 125 33.48 6.10 17.72
C PRO A 125 33.75 7.17 16.66
N LYS A 126 34.65 6.88 15.70
CA LYS A 126 34.95 7.79 14.58
C LYS A 126 33.73 8.05 13.71
N ILE A 127 32.91 7.02 13.45
CA ILE A 127 31.67 7.22 12.69
C ILE A 127 30.61 7.94 13.53
N GLN A 128 30.53 7.65 14.83
CA GLN A 128 29.65 8.37 15.74
C GLN A 128 30.00 9.85 15.85
N GLU A 129 31.28 10.20 15.84
CA GLU A 129 31.78 11.58 15.74
C GLU A 129 31.39 12.22 14.41
N LEU A 130 31.58 11.53 13.28
CA LEU A 130 31.22 12.03 11.96
C LEU A 130 29.72 12.25 11.78
N LEU A 131 28.90 11.33 12.28
CA LEU A 131 27.48 11.59 12.51
C LEU A 131 27.21 12.06 13.93
N SER A 132 28.03 12.97 14.43
CA SER A 132 27.69 14.01 15.41
C SER A 132 27.88 15.37 14.77
N ASP A 133 29.02 15.57 14.11
CA ASP A 133 29.48 16.82 13.49
C ASP A 133 28.73 17.24 12.21
N SER A 134 27.99 16.32 11.56
CA SER A 134 27.31 16.63 10.31
C SER A 134 25.97 17.36 10.53
N ASP A 135 25.88 18.62 10.07
CA ASP A 135 24.64 19.44 10.09
C ASP A 135 23.53 18.89 9.19
N ASN A 136 23.86 18.02 8.22
CA ASN A 136 22.92 17.40 7.31
C ASN A 136 23.02 15.87 7.38
N VAL A 137 21.91 15.18 7.07
CA VAL A 137 21.94 13.72 6.86
C VAL A 137 22.84 13.41 5.67
N ASN A 138 23.76 12.47 5.85
CA ASN A 138 24.47 11.85 4.74
C ASN A 138 24.14 10.36 4.74
N VAL A 139 23.38 9.94 3.73
CA VAL A 139 22.96 8.54 3.54
C VAL A 139 24.14 7.58 3.66
N ASN A 140 25.31 7.96 3.14
CA ASN A 140 26.49 7.09 3.16
C ASN A 140 27.06 6.94 4.58
N ILE A 141 27.06 7.99 5.43
CA ILE A 141 27.53 7.86 6.81
C ILE A 141 26.60 6.93 7.60
N SER A 142 25.29 7.11 7.46
CA SER A 142 24.29 6.24 8.08
C SER A 142 24.43 4.79 7.65
N LEU A 143 24.69 4.54 6.35
CA LEU A 143 24.91 3.20 5.81
C LEU A 143 26.19 2.56 6.34
N VAL A 144 27.31 3.28 6.38
CA VAL A 144 28.56 2.72 6.94
C VAL A 144 28.37 2.41 8.42
N ALA A 145 27.77 3.33 9.20
CA ALA A 145 27.49 3.12 10.61
C ALA A 145 26.66 1.84 10.83
N LEU A 146 25.61 1.66 10.02
CA LEU A 146 24.73 0.51 10.09
C LEU A 146 25.43 -0.79 9.69
N LYS A 147 26.21 -0.78 8.60
CA LYS A 147 26.98 -1.96 8.14
C LYS A 147 27.99 -2.38 9.20
N LEU A 148 28.68 -1.44 9.86
CA LEU A 148 29.54 -1.75 10.99
C LEU A 148 28.76 -2.31 12.19
N LEU A 149 27.59 -1.76 12.52
CA LEU A 149 26.75 -2.29 13.61
C LEU A 149 26.30 -3.73 13.36
N LYS A 150 26.02 -4.11 12.10
CA LYS A 150 25.66 -5.49 11.76
C LYS A 150 26.79 -6.50 11.97
N LEU A 151 28.05 -6.04 12.01
CA LEU A 151 29.21 -6.90 12.27
C LEU A 151 29.46 -7.11 13.77
N LEU A 152 28.83 -6.32 14.64
CA LEU A 152 28.97 -6.41 16.09
C LEU A 152 27.99 -7.41 16.70
N PRO A 153 28.23 -7.89 17.94
CA PRO A 153 27.29 -8.72 18.68
C PRO A 153 25.90 -8.10 18.76
N GLY A 154 24.86 -8.95 18.73
CA GLY A 154 23.46 -8.53 18.69
C GLY A 154 23.05 -7.59 19.83
N GLU A 155 23.63 -7.75 21.02
CA GLU A 155 23.38 -6.87 22.18
C GLU A 155 23.79 -5.41 21.88
N ILE A 156 24.99 -5.22 21.33
CA ILE A 156 25.53 -3.90 21.00
C ILE A 156 24.75 -3.30 19.84
N MET A 157 24.40 -4.12 18.83
CA MET A 157 23.56 -3.70 17.72
C MET A 157 22.22 -3.16 18.21
N ASN A 158 21.54 -3.89 19.11
CA ASN A 158 20.24 -3.49 19.66
C ASN A 158 20.31 -2.21 20.49
N LEU A 159 21.42 -1.94 21.19
CA LEU A 159 21.62 -0.72 21.95
C LEU A 159 21.91 0.50 21.07
N GLN A 160 22.65 0.32 19.97
CA GLN A 160 23.14 1.44 19.14
C GLN A 160 22.23 1.74 17.93
N LEU A 161 21.50 0.75 17.42
CA LEU A 161 20.60 0.92 16.28
C LEU A 161 19.51 2.00 16.50
N PRO A 162 18.84 2.09 17.68
CA PRO A 162 17.89 3.15 17.97
C PRO A 162 18.49 4.54 17.87
N ASN A 163 19.75 4.73 18.28
CA ASN A 163 20.41 6.03 18.24
C ASN A 163 20.58 6.54 16.81
N ILE A 164 20.98 5.64 15.90
CA ILE A 164 21.14 5.98 14.46
C ILE A 164 19.78 6.30 13.85
N VAL A 165 18.78 5.43 14.04
CA VAL A 165 17.45 5.63 13.43
C VAL A 165 16.76 6.87 14.02
N HIS A 166 16.90 7.12 15.32
CA HIS A 166 16.36 8.32 15.97
C HIS A 166 17.03 9.59 15.45
N ARG A 167 18.36 9.60 15.29
CA ARG A 167 19.09 10.72 14.70
C ARG A 167 18.57 11.04 13.29
N ILE A 168 18.49 10.04 12.41
CA ILE A 168 17.98 10.24 11.04
C ILE A 168 16.53 10.74 11.08
N SER A 169 15.70 10.19 11.97
CA SER A 169 14.31 10.60 12.15
C SER A 169 14.18 12.05 12.63
N ASN A 170 15.11 12.56 13.44
CA ASN A 170 15.12 13.96 13.86
C ASN A 170 15.32 14.93 12.69
N PHE A 171 16.07 14.54 11.65
CA PHE A 171 16.21 15.37 10.45
C PHE A 171 14.93 15.49 9.62
N LEU A 172 13.94 14.60 9.82
CA LEU A 172 12.62 14.77 9.22
C LEU A 172 11.87 15.99 9.78
N LYS A 173 12.26 16.52 10.95
CA LYS A 173 11.69 17.75 11.52
C LYS A 173 12.23 19.02 10.85
N HIS A 174 13.22 18.90 9.97
CA HIS A 174 13.88 20.03 9.37
C HIS A 174 12.94 20.81 8.43
N ARG A 175 13.08 22.15 8.39
CA ARG A 175 12.23 23.03 7.57
C ARG A 175 12.46 22.85 6.07
N LEU A 176 13.71 22.57 5.67
CA LEU A 176 14.08 22.35 4.27
C LEU A 176 13.61 20.98 3.76
N GLU A 177 12.95 20.99 2.61
CA GLU A 177 12.48 19.77 1.93
C GLU A 177 13.62 18.83 1.53
N SER A 178 14.72 19.38 1.02
CA SER A 178 15.90 18.60 0.60
C SER A 178 16.49 17.77 1.74
N VAL A 179 16.54 18.32 2.95
CA VAL A 179 17.05 17.62 4.14
C VAL A 179 16.10 16.47 4.54
N ARG A 180 14.77 16.70 4.46
CA ARG A 180 13.80 15.64 4.75
C ARG A 180 13.86 14.52 3.70
N ASP A 181 14.08 14.84 2.44
CA ASP A 181 14.22 13.83 1.38
C ASP A 181 15.48 12.99 1.54
N GLU A 182 16.61 13.61 1.88
CA GLU A 182 17.86 12.88 2.17
C GLU A 182 17.68 11.97 3.40
N ALA A 183 16.96 12.44 4.43
CA ALA A 183 16.61 11.62 5.59
C ALA A 183 15.74 10.41 5.21
N ARG A 184 14.75 10.59 4.32
CA ARG A 184 13.92 9.48 3.78
C ARG A 184 14.74 8.49 2.99
N LEU A 185 15.66 8.97 2.14
CA LEU A 185 16.58 8.11 1.40
C LEU A 185 17.49 7.32 2.34
N ALA A 186 17.95 7.94 3.43
CA ALA A 186 18.78 7.29 4.44
C ALA A 186 18.01 6.21 5.20
N LEU A 187 16.79 6.51 5.68
CA LEU A 187 15.92 5.52 6.32
C LEU A 187 15.61 4.34 5.40
N ALA A 188 15.29 4.61 4.13
CA ALA A 188 15.08 3.56 3.17
C ALA A 188 16.36 2.72 2.97
N ALA A 189 17.51 3.34 2.80
CA ALA A 189 18.77 2.61 2.66
C ALA A 189 19.06 1.75 3.90
N CYS A 190 18.80 2.26 5.10
CA CYS A 190 18.93 1.51 6.35
C CYS A 190 18.00 0.30 6.40
N LEU A 191 16.73 0.46 6.05
CA LEU A 191 15.76 -0.65 6.03
C LEU A 191 16.14 -1.71 4.99
N LYS A 192 16.69 -1.30 3.83
CA LYS A 192 17.18 -2.23 2.81
C LYS A 192 18.29 -3.13 3.35
N GLU A 193 19.20 -2.57 4.14
CA GLU A 193 20.33 -3.30 4.73
C GLU A 193 19.90 -4.16 5.93
N LEU A 194 18.99 -3.68 6.77
CA LEU A 194 18.49 -4.43 7.95
C LEU A 194 17.49 -5.53 7.58
N GLY A 195 16.76 -5.35 6.50
CA GLY A 195 15.62 -6.19 6.14
C GLY A 195 14.30 -5.73 6.80
N LEU A 196 13.19 -6.22 6.24
CA LEU A 196 11.84 -5.81 6.59
C LEU A 196 11.40 -6.18 8.01
N GLU A 197 12.07 -7.11 8.65
CA GLU A 197 11.80 -7.52 10.04
C GLU A 197 11.99 -6.34 11.01
N HIS A 198 12.87 -5.40 10.67
CA HIS A 198 13.13 -4.20 11.47
C HIS A 198 12.17 -3.04 11.16
N LEU A 199 11.20 -3.22 10.24
CA LEU A 199 10.24 -2.18 9.88
C LEU A 199 9.42 -1.73 11.09
N GLN A 200 8.92 -2.67 11.90
CA GLN A 200 8.13 -2.33 13.09
C GLN A 200 8.91 -1.44 14.06
N PHE A 201 10.17 -1.81 14.31
CA PHE A 201 11.07 -1.02 15.13
C PHE A 201 11.25 0.41 14.56
N MET A 202 11.50 0.54 13.25
CA MET A 202 11.66 1.85 12.62
C MET A 202 10.39 2.69 12.70
N VAL A 203 9.21 2.10 12.49
CA VAL A 203 7.92 2.80 12.62
C VAL A 203 7.70 3.27 14.05
N LYS A 204 8.03 2.46 15.07
CA LYS A 204 7.97 2.86 16.48
C LYS A 204 8.87 4.06 16.79
N VAL A 205 10.10 4.06 16.28
CA VAL A 205 11.02 5.20 16.45
C VAL A 205 10.48 6.46 15.75
N LEU A 206 9.94 6.33 14.54
CA LEU A 206 9.33 7.44 13.80
C LEU A 206 8.14 8.03 14.56
N ARG A 207 7.23 7.19 15.08
CA ARG A 207 6.10 7.62 15.94
C ARG A 207 6.57 8.29 17.22
N GLY A 208 7.62 7.77 17.85
CA GLY A 208 8.23 8.36 19.04
C GLY A 208 8.89 9.72 18.78
N THR A 209 9.30 9.97 17.54
CA THR A 209 10.06 11.17 17.16
C THR A 209 9.17 12.28 16.62
N LEU A 210 8.24 11.96 15.72
CA LEU A 210 7.35 12.91 15.02
C LEU A 210 5.98 12.93 15.69
N LYS A 211 5.71 13.94 16.53
CA LYS A 211 4.53 13.99 17.40
C LYS A 211 3.61 15.18 17.17
N ARG A 212 4.10 16.27 16.57
CA ARG A 212 3.38 17.55 16.47
C ARG A 212 2.87 17.80 15.04
N GLY A 213 1.78 18.56 14.89
CA GLY A 213 1.03 18.75 13.62
C GLY A 213 1.80 18.61 12.30
N SER A 214 2.79 19.45 12.01
CA SER A 214 3.58 19.36 10.75
C SER A 214 4.52 18.15 10.67
N GLU A 215 4.97 17.66 11.81
CA GLU A 215 5.75 16.42 11.92
C GLU A 215 4.88 15.21 11.61
N LEU A 216 3.60 15.22 11.99
CA LEU A 216 2.65 14.13 11.68
C LEU A 216 2.34 14.05 10.17
N HIS A 217 2.21 15.20 9.48
CA HIS A 217 2.14 15.21 8.01
C HIS A 217 3.37 14.56 7.38
N THR A 218 4.53 14.89 7.94
CA THR A 218 5.82 14.36 7.49
C THR A 218 5.93 12.86 7.77
N LEU A 219 5.38 12.38 8.90
CA LEU A 219 5.33 10.97 9.28
C LEU A 219 4.53 10.15 8.27
N GLY A 220 3.29 10.56 7.96
CA GLY A 220 2.44 9.85 7.00
C GLY A 220 3.07 9.79 5.60
N TYR A 221 3.65 10.89 5.12
CA TYR A 221 4.36 10.92 3.84
C TYR A 221 5.61 10.02 3.84
N THR A 222 6.39 10.05 4.92
CA THR A 222 7.62 9.25 5.05
C THR A 222 7.31 7.76 5.13
N LEU A 223 6.23 7.39 5.82
CA LEU A 223 5.76 6.00 5.87
C LEU A 223 5.40 5.50 4.47
N ASN A 224 4.62 6.27 3.72
CA ASN A 224 4.29 5.91 2.33
C ASN A 224 5.53 5.77 1.45
N PHE A 225 6.50 6.68 1.59
CA PHE A 225 7.75 6.63 0.84
C PHE A 225 8.55 5.35 1.11
N ILE A 226 8.65 4.94 2.37
CA ILE A 226 9.34 3.71 2.74
C ILE A 226 8.58 2.51 2.16
N LEU A 227 7.28 2.40 2.43
CA LEU A 227 6.47 1.25 2.00
C LEU A 227 6.42 1.12 0.47
N SER A 228 6.22 2.20 -0.27
CA SER A 228 6.19 2.18 -1.74
C SER A 228 7.51 1.73 -2.37
N LYS A 229 8.65 1.91 -1.69
CA LYS A 229 9.97 1.49 -2.19
C LYS A 229 10.26 0.02 -1.92
N PHE A 230 9.70 -0.56 -0.86
CA PHE A 230 9.96 -1.95 -0.47
C PHE A 230 8.86 -2.94 -0.87
N LEU A 231 7.63 -2.46 -1.06
CA LEU A 231 6.45 -3.28 -1.36
C LEU A 231 6.08 -3.30 -2.85
N ILE A 232 7.04 -3.03 -3.74
CA ILE A 232 6.83 -3.08 -5.19
C ILE A 232 6.41 -4.49 -5.64
N ASN A 233 6.93 -5.52 -4.97
CA ASN A 233 6.53 -6.90 -5.14
C ASN A 233 5.77 -7.36 -3.89
N PRO A 234 4.68 -8.15 -4.02
CA PRO A 234 3.87 -8.57 -2.88
C PRO A 234 4.66 -9.49 -1.95
N ILE A 235 4.84 -9.06 -0.70
CA ILE A 235 5.60 -9.78 0.33
C ILE A 235 4.58 -10.32 1.33
N ARG A 236 4.20 -11.59 1.18
CA ARG A 236 3.17 -12.23 2.00
C ARG A 236 3.52 -12.18 3.49
N GLY A 237 2.70 -11.52 4.30
CA GLY A 237 2.66 -11.65 5.76
C GLY A 237 3.78 -10.98 6.55
N LYS A 238 4.83 -10.44 5.91
CA LYS A 238 5.93 -9.76 6.64
C LYS A 238 5.51 -8.46 7.33
N LEU A 239 4.38 -7.88 6.95
CA LEU A 239 3.84 -6.68 7.56
C LEU A 239 2.92 -6.96 8.75
N ASP A 240 2.49 -8.21 8.94
CA ASP A 240 1.43 -8.56 9.88
C ASP A 240 1.76 -8.15 11.33
N SER A 241 3.03 -8.28 11.73
CA SER A 241 3.52 -7.86 13.06
C SER A 241 3.54 -6.34 13.25
N CYS A 242 3.57 -5.57 12.15
CA CYS A 242 3.67 -4.12 12.16
C CYS A 242 2.30 -3.42 12.02
N LEU A 243 1.20 -4.15 11.84
CA LEU A 243 -0.09 -3.56 11.44
C LEU A 243 -0.65 -2.55 12.44
N GLU A 244 -0.56 -2.82 13.74
CA GLU A 244 -1.05 -1.89 14.77
C GLU A 244 -0.32 -0.55 14.73
N ASP A 245 1.01 -0.59 14.57
CA ASP A 245 1.83 0.60 14.43
C ASP A 245 1.49 1.37 13.14
N LEU A 246 1.24 0.67 12.03
CA LEU A 246 0.85 1.28 10.76
C LEU A 246 -0.55 1.92 10.83
N PHE A 247 -1.53 1.20 11.38
CA PHE A 247 -2.90 1.67 11.53
C PHE A 247 -2.96 2.93 12.36
N SER A 248 -2.22 3.00 13.47
CA SER A 248 -2.17 4.22 14.29
C SER A 248 -1.69 5.46 13.51
N VAL A 249 -0.72 5.30 12.60
CA VAL A 249 -0.22 6.41 11.77
C VAL A 249 -1.24 6.81 10.71
N ILE A 250 -1.87 5.83 10.07
CA ILE A 250 -2.91 6.04 9.06
C ILE A 250 -4.13 6.73 9.68
N GLU A 251 -4.58 6.28 10.86
CA GLU A 251 -5.72 6.85 11.59
C GLU A 251 -5.46 8.32 11.94
N ILE A 252 -4.29 8.63 12.49
CA ILE A 252 -3.92 10.02 12.83
C ILE A 252 -3.91 10.92 11.58
N ASP A 253 -3.38 10.44 10.45
CA ASP A 253 -3.24 11.26 9.23
C ASP A 253 -4.53 11.38 8.40
N ILE A 254 -5.45 10.41 8.49
CA ILE A 254 -6.71 10.40 7.73
C ILE A 254 -7.89 10.90 8.55
N LEU A 255 -7.99 10.49 9.81
CA LEU A 255 -9.18 10.70 10.65
C LEU A 255 -8.92 11.66 11.82
N GLY A 256 -7.66 11.99 12.12
CA GLY A 256 -7.30 12.95 13.18
C GLY A 256 -7.31 14.41 12.73
N ASP A 257 -7.09 15.32 13.69
CA ASP A 257 -7.00 16.78 13.51
C ASP A 257 -5.99 17.21 12.44
N VAL A 258 -4.98 16.36 12.20
CA VAL A 258 -3.98 16.50 11.15
C VAL A 258 -4.64 16.52 9.77
N SER A 259 -5.66 15.70 9.54
CA SER A 259 -6.38 15.70 8.26
C SER A 259 -7.11 17.04 8.04
N GLU A 260 -7.71 17.62 9.08
CA GLU A 260 -8.41 18.91 8.98
C GLU A 260 -7.43 20.06 8.67
N GLN A 261 -6.23 20.02 9.23
CA GLN A 261 -5.18 21.00 8.92
C GLN A 261 -4.77 20.99 7.44
N LYS A 262 -4.82 19.83 6.77
CA LYS A 262 -4.49 19.72 5.33
C LYS A 262 -5.58 20.30 4.42
N GLU A 263 -6.81 20.44 4.90
CA GLU A 263 -7.91 21.06 4.15
C GLU A 263 -7.80 22.59 4.11
N VAL A 264 -6.98 23.19 4.96
CA VAL A 264 -6.71 24.63 4.95
C VAL A 264 -5.67 24.95 3.89
N ASP A 265 -6.05 25.64 2.81
CA ASP A 265 -5.18 25.97 1.67
C ASP A 265 -3.85 26.66 2.06
N LYS A 266 -3.90 27.52 3.09
CA LYS A 266 -2.71 28.20 3.64
C LYS A 266 -1.72 27.23 4.29
N ILE A 267 -2.15 26.04 4.71
CA ILE A 267 -1.32 25.00 5.32
C ILE A 267 -0.95 23.94 4.25
N ALA A 268 -1.87 23.60 3.36
CA ALA A 268 -1.63 22.72 2.23
C ALA A 268 -0.50 23.23 1.32
N SER A 269 -0.50 24.52 0.98
CA SER A 269 0.50 25.12 0.10
C SER A 269 1.92 25.15 0.65
N LYS A 270 2.10 25.09 1.98
CA LYS A 270 3.41 25.26 2.64
C LYS A 270 4.39 24.11 2.43
N MET A 271 3.90 22.89 2.26
CA MET A 271 4.73 21.68 2.22
C MET A 271 4.19 20.69 1.20
N LYS A 272 5.04 19.85 0.60
CA LYS A 272 4.55 18.78 -0.28
C LYS A 272 3.80 17.69 0.50
N GLU A 273 4.18 17.52 1.77
CA GLU A 273 3.64 16.52 2.69
C GLU A 273 2.22 16.85 3.15
N THR A 274 1.86 18.15 3.20
CA THR A 274 0.49 18.59 3.48
C THR A 274 -0.39 18.56 2.23
N ARG A 275 0.19 18.83 1.06
CA ARG A 275 -0.51 18.82 -0.24
C ARG A 275 -1.00 17.43 -0.68
N LYS A 276 -0.28 16.37 -0.33
CA LYS A 276 -0.59 14.99 -0.76
C LYS A 276 -0.90 14.13 0.45
N GLN A 277 -2.17 13.72 0.61
CA GLN A 277 -2.57 12.77 1.65
C GLN A 277 -2.25 11.34 1.21
N LYS A 278 -0.97 10.97 1.35
CA LYS A 278 -0.43 9.68 0.90
C LYS A 278 -0.85 8.48 1.76
N SER A 279 -1.48 8.72 2.91
CA SER A 279 -1.93 7.66 3.81
C SER A 279 -3.02 6.77 3.20
N PHE A 280 -3.83 7.28 2.26
CA PHE A 280 -4.76 6.44 1.49
C PHE A 280 -4.04 5.44 0.58
N GLU A 281 -2.97 5.89 -0.11
CA GLU A 281 -2.11 4.99 -0.90
C GLU A 281 -1.38 3.99 0.00
N THR A 282 -0.97 4.42 1.20
CA THR A 282 -0.38 3.52 2.21
C THR A 282 -1.36 2.43 2.63
N LEU A 283 -2.63 2.77 2.84
CA LEU A 283 -3.66 1.79 3.19
C LEU A 283 -3.85 0.74 2.10
N LYS A 284 -3.81 1.15 0.82
CA LYS A 284 -3.80 0.23 -0.33
C LYS A 284 -2.58 -0.70 -0.30
N LEU A 285 -1.38 -0.14 -0.12
CA LEU A 285 -0.13 -0.94 -0.07
C LEU A 285 -0.14 -1.95 1.10
N VAL A 286 -0.67 -1.57 2.26
CA VAL A 286 -0.85 -2.48 3.40
C VAL A 286 -1.81 -3.60 3.02
N ALA A 287 -3.00 -3.26 2.50
CA ALA A 287 -4.00 -4.23 2.08
C ALA A 287 -3.50 -5.24 1.01
N GLN A 288 -2.53 -4.84 0.17
CA GLN A 288 -1.88 -5.70 -0.82
C GLN A 288 -0.91 -6.75 -0.25
N ASN A 289 -0.41 -6.55 0.98
CA ASN A 289 0.73 -7.32 1.51
C ASN A 289 0.42 -8.08 2.82
N ILE A 290 -0.73 -7.84 3.45
CA ILE A 290 -1.15 -8.58 4.64
C ILE A 290 -1.57 -10.01 4.35
N THR A 291 -1.49 -10.88 5.35
CA THR A 291 -2.14 -12.19 5.30
C THR A 291 -3.65 -12.02 5.42
N PHE A 292 -4.37 -12.23 4.31
CA PHE A 292 -5.81 -11.93 4.21
C PHE A 292 -6.64 -12.67 5.27
N ARG A 293 -6.45 -14.00 5.38
CA ARG A 293 -7.23 -14.87 6.27
C ARG A 293 -7.34 -14.37 7.71
N THR A 294 -6.25 -13.85 8.27
CA THR A 294 -6.17 -13.47 9.69
C THR A 294 -6.29 -11.97 9.92
N HIS A 295 -5.89 -11.14 8.94
CA HIS A 295 -5.77 -9.69 9.13
C HIS A 295 -6.82 -8.87 8.36
N ALA A 296 -7.66 -9.46 7.50
CA ALA A 296 -8.71 -8.73 6.80
C ALA A 296 -9.73 -8.07 7.74
N VAL A 297 -10.13 -8.77 8.82
CA VAL A 297 -11.04 -8.21 9.83
C VAL A 297 -10.38 -7.06 10.61
N LYS A 298 -9.10 -7.20 10.96
CA LYS A 298 -8.30 -6.13 11.60
C LYS A 298 -8.12 -4.91 10.70
N LEU A 299 -8.07 -5.11 9.38
CA LEU A 299 -8.03 -3.99 8.43
C LEU A 299 -9.38 -3.24 8.39
N LEU A 300 -10.49 -3.97 8.47
CA LEU A 300 -11.82 -3.36 8.56
C LEU A 300 -12.05 -2.67 9.91
N SER A 301 -11.45 -3.14 11.00
CA SER A 301 -11.60 -2.48 12.31
C SER A 301 -11.16 -1.03 12.31
N LEU A 302 -10.20 -0.66 11.46
CA LEU A 302 -9.77 0.73 11.25
C LEU A 302 -10.91 1.64 10.77
N VAL A 303 -11.88 1.11 10.03
CA VAL A 303 -13.04 1.86 9.55
C VAL A 303 -14.20 1.70 10.52
N THR A 304 -14.48 0.48 10.98
CA THR A 304 -15.68 0.16 11.76
C THR A 304 -15.65 0.76 13.16
N ALA A 305 -14.46 0.95 13.75
CA ALA A 305 -14.33 1.65 15.03
C ALA A 305 -14.82 3.11 14.97
N HIS A 306 -14.72 3.77 13.82
CA HIS A 306 -15.20 5.15 13.64
C HIS A 306 -16.66 5.22 13.17
N LEU A 307 -17.23 4.11 12.69
CA LEU A 307 -18.64 4.03 12.31
C LEU A 307 -19.58 4.01 13.53
N GLN A 308 -19.08 3.72 14.73
CA GLN A 308 -19.88 3.74 15.97
C GLN A 308 -20.11 5.15 16.54
N LYS A 309 -19.53 6.20 15.93
CA LYS A 309 -19.67 7.60 16.36
C LYS A 309 -20.59 8.37 15.43
N GLN A 310 -21.17 9.49 15.87
CA GLN A 310 -21.92 10.39 14.98
C GLN A 310 -21.06 10.82 13.79
N LEU A 311 -21.53 10.47 12.59
CA LEU A 311 -20.81 10.69 11.34
C LEU A 311 -21.21 12.01 10.68
N SER A 312 -20.23 12.89 10.50
CA SER A 312 -20.37 14.03 9.58
C SER A 312 -20.31 13.54 8.12
N PRO A 313 -20.95 14.25 7.16
CA PRO A 313 -20.88 13.90 5.73
C PRO A 313 -19.42 13.81 5.21
N LYS A 314 -18.54 14.67 5.75
CA LYS A 314 -17.12 14.68 5.42
C LYS A 314 -16.42 13.39 5.89
N LEU A 315 -16.66 12.98 7.13
CA LEU A 315 -16.10 11.76 7.68
C LEU A 315 -16.59 10.54 6.90
N LYS A 316 -17.87 10.50 6.53
CA LYS A 316 -18.45 9.44 5.69
C LYS A 316 -17.68 9.27 4.37
N SER A 317 -17.45 10.37 3.64
CA SER A 317 -16.70 10.33 2.37
C SER A 317 -15.24 9.86 2.57
N LYS A 318 -14.58 10.25 3.67
CA LYS A 318 -13.23 9.75 4.00
C LYS A 318 -13.24 8.24 4.26
N LEU A 319 -14.21 7.72 5.00
CA LEU A 319 -14.33 6.29 5.26
C LEU A 319 -14.65 5.48 3.99
N GLU A 320 -15.51 5.99 3.11
CA GLU A 320 -15.78 5.39 1.80
C GLU A 320 -14.49 5.33 0.95
N ASN A 321 -13.68 6.39 0.94
CA ASN A 321 -12.38 6.40 0.27
C ASN A 321 -11.41 5.36 0.88
N MET A 322 -11.38 5.21 2.20
CA MET A 322 -10.58 4.16 2.86
C MET A 322 -11.02 2.76 2.40
N LEU A 323 -12.32 2.48 2.41
CA LEU A 323 -12.88 1.21 1.96
C LEU A 323 -12.54 0.92 0.49
N ASN A 324 -12.60 1.91 -0.38
CA ASN A 324 -12.21 1.76 -1.79
C ASN A 324 -10.72 1.41 -1.94
N HIS A 325 -9.82 2.09 -1.22
CA HIS A 325 -8.40 1.78 -1.25
C HIS A 325 -8.06 0.40 -0.64
N ILE A 326 -8.80 -0.01 0.39
CA ILE A 326 -8.71 -1.36 0.95
C ILE A 326 -9.14 -2.39 -0.10
N ALA A 327 -10.27 -2.16 -0.79
CA ALA A 327 -10.79 -3.07 -1.80
C ALA A 327 -9.80 -3.27 -2.96
N ASP A 328 -9.26 -2.17 -3.47
CA ASP A 328 -8.19 -2.13 -4.47
C ASP A 328 -6.96 -2.94 -4.05
N GLY A 329 -6.61 -2.85 -2.76
CA GLY A 329 -5.45 -3.54 -2.24
C GLY A 329 -5.67 -5.04 -2.07
N ILE A 330 -6.83 -5.44 -1.53
CA ILE A 330 -7.23 -6.85 -1.41
C ILE A 330 -7.24 -7.54 -2.79
N GLN A 331 -7.74 -6.86 -3.83
CA GLN A 331 -7.79 -7.44 -5.18
C GLN A 331 -6.41 -7.79 -5.74
N SER A 332 -5.37 -7.03 -5.38
CA SER A 332 -4.00 -7.25 -5.83
C SER A 332 -3.17 -8.08 -4.84
N ASN A 333 -3.78 -8.57 -3.76
CA ASN A 333 -3.09 -9.26 -2.69
C ASN A 333 -2.86 -10.74 -3.04
N ALA A 334 -1.59 -11.15 -3.08
CA ALA A 334 -1.19 -12.50 -3.44
C ALA A 334 -1.58 -13.58 -2.40
N SER A 335 -1.97 -13.19 -1.18
CA SER A 335 -2.41 -14.10 -0.10
C SER A 335 -3.90 -14.45 -0.17
N VAL A 336 -4.68 -13.80 -1.04
CA VAL A 336 -6.12 -14.00 -1.10
C VAL A 336 -6.43 -15.28 -1.87
N ASP A 337 -6.97 -16.28 -1.17
CA ASP A 337 -7.61 -17.42 -1.81
C ASP A 337 -9.04 -17.07 -2.24
N GLN A 338 -9.50 -17.62 -3.36
CA GLN A 338 -10.84 -17.36 -3.89
C GLN A 338 -11.94 -17.80 -2.91
N THR A 339 -11.77 -18.97 -2.29
CA THR A 339 -12.74 -19.53 -1.35
C THR A 339 -12.84 -18.68 -0.10
N GLU A 340 -11.69 -18.29 0.45
CA GLU A 340 -11.62 -17.42 1.63
C GLU A 340 -12.23 -16.04 1.36
N LEU A 341 -12.00 -15.47 0.17
CA LEU A 341 -12.62 -14.21 -0.23
C LEU A 341 -14.15 -14.33 -0.30
N PHE A 342 -14.68 -15.39 -0.91
CA PHE A 342 -16.13 -15.59 -0.98
C PHE A 342 -16.75 -15.81 0.39
N ILE A 343 -16.11 -16.58 1.28
CA ILE A 343 -16.57 -16.76 2.67
C ILE A 343 -16.58 -15.40 3.38
N PHE A 344 -15.52 -14.61 3.24
CA PHE A 344 -15.42 -13.28 3.85
C PHE A 344 -16.54 -12.34 3.37
N VAL A 345 -16.73 -12.24 2.04
CA VAL A 345 -17.80 -11.43 1.44
C VAL A 345 -19.17 -11.90 1.88
N TYR A 346 -19.42 -13.21 1.87
CA TYR A 346 -20.70 -13.79 2.31
C TYR A 346 -21.01 -13.42 3.76
N ARG A 347 -20.03 -13.54 4.66
CA ARG A 347 -20.20 -13.19 6.08
C ARG A 347 -20.54 -11.70 6.25
N LEU A 348 -19.85 -10.80 5.54
CA LEU A 348 -20.15 -9.36 5.59
C LEU A 348 -21.56 -9.03 5.08
N ILE A 349 -22.01 -9.68 4.01
CA ILE A 349 -23.35 -9.50 3.46
C ILE A 349 -24.42 -10.07 4.41
N LYS A 350 -24.16 -11.24 5.01
CA LYS A 350 -25.05 -11.86 6.00
C LYS A 350 -25.23 -10.95 7.22
N ASP A 351 -24.13 -10.46 7.79
CA ASP A 351 -24.16 -9.52 8.92
C ASP A 351 -25.00 -8.28 8.58
N GLY A 352 -24.82 -7.71 7.38
CA GLY A 352 -25.60 -6.54 6.94
C GLY A 352 -27.09 -6.82 6.72
N ILE A 353 -27.46 -8.01 6.23
CA ILE A 353 -28.86 -8.42 6.07
C ILE A 353 -29.52 -8.59 7.45
N ASP A 354 -28.82 -9.22 8.39
CA ASP A 354 -29.31 -9.44 9.74
C ASP A 354 -29.57 -8.10 10.44
N ASP A 355 -28.68 -7.11 10.29
CA ASP A 355 -28.86 -5.74 10.80
C ASP A 355 -30.11 -5.05 10.27
N VAL A 356 -30.35 -5.13 8.95
CA VAL A 356 -31.55 -4.55 8.32
C VAL A 356 -32.83 -5.23 8.83
N ASN A 357 -32.78 -6.55 9.04
CA ASN A 357 -33.91 -7.30 9.59
C ASN A 357 -34.20 -6.93 11.05
N HIS A 358 -33.16 -6.66 11.85
CA HIS A 358 -33.31 -6.17 13.22
C HIS A 358 -33.92 -4.76 13.28
N GLU A 359 -33.48 -3.83 12.42
CA GLU A 359 -34.09 -2.49 12.34
C GLU A 359 -35.58 -2.56 11.98
N ARG A 360 -35.95 -3.39 11.00
CA ARG A 360 -37.35 -3.57 10.60
C ARG A 360 -38.20 -4.08 11.76
N LYS A 361 -37.72 -5.09 12.51
CA LYS A 361 -38.44 -5.63 13.69
C LYS A 361 -38.63 -4.57 14.78
N HIS A 362 -37.63 -3.73 15.04
CA HIS A 362 -37.75 -2.64 16.01
C HIS A 362 -38.78 -1.57 15.60
N VAL A 363 -38.90 -1.25 14.31
CA VAL A 363 -39.90 -0.30 13.82
C VAL A 363 -41.32 -0.85 14.03
N TYR A 364 -41.58 -2.11 13.68
CA TYR A 364 -42.88 -2.76 13.89
C TYR A 364 -43.25 -2.91 15.39
N MET A 365 -42.27 -3.14 16.26
CA MET A 365 -42.48 -3.21 17.71
C MET A 365 -42.67 -1.84 18.38
N SER A 366 -42.18 -0.77 17.76
CA SER A 366 -42.39 0.61 18.28
C SER A 366 -43.76 1.17 17.91
N GLU A 367 -44.37 0.70 16.82
CA GLU A 367 -45.72 1.08 16.39
C GLU A 367 -46.81 0.24 17.09
N ALA A 368 -46.48 -0.98 17.54
CA ALA A 368 -47.37 -1.82 18.34
C ALA A 368 -47.02 -1.71 19.84
N GLY A 369 -47.56 -0.68 20.51
CA GLY A 369 -47.78 -0.54 21.96
C GLY A 369 -46.79 -1.18 22.96
N LYS A 370 -46.22 -0.34 23.84
CA LYS A 370 -45.46 -0.70 25.06
C LYS A 370 -45.90 -2.03 25.70
N GLY A 371 -45.08 -3.06 25.53
CA GLY A 371 -45.14 -4.33 26.26
C GLY A 371 -43.73 -4.72 26.66
N ASP A 372 -43.49 -4.73 27.95
CA ASP A 372 -42.25 -5.09 28.64
C ASP A 372 -41.97 -6.59 28.45
N CYS A 373 -41.00 -6.99 27.61
CA CYS A 373 -40.43 -8.35 27.57
C CYS A 373 -39.03 -8.33 26.91
N ASP A 374 -38.06 -8.81 27.68
CA ASP A 374 -36.86 -9.57 27.29
C ASP A 374 -35.58 -8.84 26.84
N LEU A 375 -34.81 -8.46 27.86
CA LEU A 375 -33.36 -8.22 27.86
C LEU A 375 -32.50 -9.48 27.53
N VAL A 376 -33.11 -10.60 27.11
CA VAL A 376 -32.43 -11.91 27.02
C VAL A 376 -31.97 -12.28 25.60
N ASP A 377 -32.55 -11.70 24.54
CA ASP A 377 -32.25 -12.13 23.17
C ASP A 377 -31.01 -11.45 22.54
N SER A 378 -30.52 -10.36 23.13
CA SER A 378 -29.37 -9.59 22.63
C SER A 378 -28.02 -10.30 22.84
N GLN A 379 -27.94 -11.34 23.68
CA GLN A 379 -26.69 -12.01 24.02
C GLN A 379 -26.38 -13.24 23.16
N MET A 380 -27.38 -13.96 22.63
CA MET A 380 -27.14 -15.17 21.82
C MET A 380 -26.76 -14.90 20.36
N ILE A 381 -27.13 -13.74 19.80
CA ILE A 381 -26.90 -13.43 18.37
C ILE A 381 -25.48 -12.86 18.12
N ASN A 382 -24.79 -12.39 19.17
CA ASN A 382 -23.48 -11.75 19.04
C ASN A 382 -22.31 -12.72 18.79
N SER A 383 -22.49 -14.04 18.92
CA SER A 383 -21.37 -14.99 18.86
C SER A 383 -20.93 -15.38 17.44
N ASP A 384 -21.75 -15.15 16.41
CA ASP A 384 -21.46 -15.60 15.03
C ASP A 384 -21.14 -14.46 14.02
N ARG A 385 -21.28 -13.21 14.46
CA ARG A 385 -21.04 -12.01 13.63
C ARG A 385 -19.55 -11.80 13.35
N LEU A 386 -19.22 -11.42 12.12
CA LEU A 386 -17.85 -11.06 11.75
C LEU A 386 -17.49 -9.66 12.25
N ILE A 387 -18.45 -8.73 12.22
CA ILE A 387 -18.27 -7.36 12.71
C ILE A 387 -19.52 -6.90 13.48
N ASN A 388 -19.32 -6.37 14.70
CA ASN A 388 -20.37 -5.72 15.47
C ASN A 388 -20.44 -4.21 15.12
N LEU A 389 -21.47 -3.83 14.36
CA LEU A 389 -21.71 -2.45 13.90
C LEU A 389 -23.09 -1.95 14.33
N GLU A 390 -23.23 -0.64 14.43
CA GLU A 390 -24.57 -0.04 14.50
C GLU A 390 -25.31 -0.30 13.18
N PRO A 391 -26.57 -0.76 13.22
CA PRO A 391 -27.33 -1.12 12.03
C PRO A 391 -27.44 0.00 10.97
N ARG A 392 -27.40 1.26 11.42
CA ARG A 392 -27.43 2.48 10.60
C ARG A 392 -26.31 2.58 9.57
N TYR A 393 -25.16 1.95 9.84
CA TYR A 393 -23.98 2.01 8.98
C TYR A 393 -23.63 0.67 8.31
N SER A 394 -24.44 -0.37 8.55
CA SER A 394 -24.32 -1.69 7.91
C SER A 394 -24.28 -1.61 6.38
N HIS A 395 -24.97 -0.62 5.80
CA HIS A 395 -25.02 -0.37 4.36
C HIS A 395 -23.65 -0.05 3.74
N LEU A 396 -22.75 0.61 4.48
CA LEU A 396 -21.41 0.96 3.97
C LEU A 396 -20.52 -0.28 3.83
N ILE A 397 -20.57 -1.15 4.84
CA ILE A 397 -19.80 -2.40 4.83
C ILE A 397 -20.39 -3.40 3.84
N THR A 398 -21.71 -3.45 3.72
CA THR A 398 -22.40 -4.24 2.68
C THR A 398 -22.02 -3.74 1.28
N GLY A 399 -21.98 -2.42 1.08
CA GLY A 399 -21.53 -1.81 -0.17
C GLY A 399 -20.07 -2.15 -0.51
N PHE A 400 -19.18 -2.11 0.48
CA PHE A 400 -17.80 -2.56 0.33
C PHE A 400 -17.68 -4.04 -0.03
N ALA A 401 -18.41 -4.93 0.65
CA ALA A 401 -18.40 -6.37 0.39
C ALA A 401 -18.89 -6.69 -1.04
N LEU A 402 -19.95 -6.00 -1.47
CA LEU A 402 -20.48 -6.08 -2.83
C LEU A 402 -19.45 -5.55 -3.86
N GLY A 403 -18.78 -4.43 -3.57
CA GLY A 403 -17.70 -3.91 -4.41
C GLY A 403 -16.52 -4.88 -4.57
N LEU A 404 -16.10 -5.55 -3.48
CA LEU A 404 -15.09 -6.62 -3.53
C LEU A 404 -15.53 -7.76 -4.46
N LEU A 405 -16.77 -8.22 -4.31
CA LEU A 405 -17.33 -9.29 -5.13
C LEU A 405 -17.32 -8.90 -6.61
N GLN A 406 -17.80 -7.70 -6.93
CA GLN A 406 -17.85 -7.19 -8.29
C GLN A 406 -16.46 -7.09 -8.93
N ASN A 407 -15.49 -6.55 -8.20
CA ASN A 407 -14.13 -6.40 -8.70
C ASN A 407 -13.46 -7.76 -8.93
N HIS A 408 -13.71 -8.72 -8.04
CA HIS A 408 -13.22 -10.09 -8.21
C HIS A 408 -13.84 -10.76 -9.43
N ILE A 409 -15.17 -10.72 -9.57
CA ILE A 409 -15.89 -11.32 -10.70
C ILE A 409 -15.47 -10.70 -12.05
N LYS A 410 -15.29 -9.37 -12.11
CA LYS A 410 -14.73 -8.70 -13.30
C LYS A 410 -13.33 -9.21 -13.65
N GLY A 411 -12.49 -9.42 -12.64
CA GLY A 411 -11.13 -9.96 -12.79
C GLY A 411 -11.09 -11.41 -13.28
N MET A 412 -12.15 -12.19 -13.07
CA MET A 412 -12.22 -13.61 -13.47
C MET A 412 -12.39 -13.82 -14.99
N LYS A 413 -12.28 -12.78 -15.83
CA LYS A 413 -12.38 -12.86 -17.31
C LYS A 413 -13.60 -13.66 -17.77
N LEU A 414 -14.78 -13.35 -17.24
CA LEU A 414 -16.04 -13.87 -17.77
C LEU A 414 -16.37 -13.21 -19.12
N ASN A 415 -15.86 -13.81 -20.20
CA ASN A 415 -16.12 -13.53 -21.63
C ASN A 415 -15.96 -12.07 -22.12
N ARG A 416 -14.98 -11.93 -23.02
CA ARG A 416 -14.34 -10.72 -23.52
C ARG A 416 -15.15 -9.89 -24.54
N LYS A 417 -16.49 -9.90 -24.51
CA LYS A 417 -17.28 -9.26 -25.59
C LYS A 417 -18.04 -7.98 -25.26
N ASP A 418 -18.22 -7.58 -24.00
CA ASP A 418 -18.85 -6.29 -23.68
C ASP A 418 -18.11 -5.62 -22.52
N GLU A 419 -17.11 -4.80 -22.84
CA GLU A 419 -16.20 -4.19 -21.86
C GLU A 419 -16.68 -2.86 -21.27
N GLU A 420 -17.91 -2.42 -21.52
CA GLU A 420 -18.36 -1.13 -21.02
C GLU A 420 -19.48 -1.23 -19.97
N GLN A 421 -19.09 -0.84 -18.74
CA GLN A 421 -19.95 -0.31 -17.69
C GLN A 421 -20.91 -1.30 -16.99
N LEU A 422 -20.34 -2.23 -16.24
CA LEU A 422 -21.08 -2.99 -15.23
C LEU A 422 -20.94 -2.30 -13.87
N SER A 423 -21.90 -1.44 -13.50
CA SER A 423 -21.95 -0.74 -12.20
C SER A 423 -22.59 -1.58 -11.08
N LEU A 424 -23.34 -2.63 -11.41
CA LEU A 424 -24.02 -3.49 -10.44
C LEU A 424 -23.37 -4.87 -10.31
N CYS A 425 -23.29 -5.35 -9.06
CA CYS A 425 -22.81 -6.70 -8.70
C CYS A 425 -23.66 -7.81 -9.30
N LEU A 426 -24.95 -7.54 -9.53
CA LEU A 426 -25.90 -8.52 -10.05
C LEU A 426 -25.74 -8.74 -11.56
N SER A 427 -25.31 -7.75 -12.35
CA SER A 427 -25.27 -7.89 -13.81
C SER A 427 -24.35 -9.02 -14.29
N PRO A 428 -23.13 -9.21 -13.74
CA PRO A 428 -22.32 -10.40 -14.01
C PRO A 428 -22.95 -11.70 -13.52
N LEU A 429 -23.59 -11.70 -12.35
CA LEU A 429 -24.21 -12.88 -11.75
C LEU A 429 -25.43 -13.37 -12.53
N VAL A 430 -26.20 -12.46 -13.12
CA VAL A 430 -27.37 -12.79 -13.95
C VAL A 430 -26.99 -13.50 -15.25
N ARG A 431 -25.74 -13.38 -15.69
CA ARG A 431 -25.22 -14.11 -16.87
C ARG A 431 -24.82 -15.56 -16.54
N LEU A 432 -24.80 -15.94 -15.27
CA LEU A 432 -24.45 -17.30 -14.84
C LEU A 432 -25.72 -18.15 -14.69
N PRO A 433 -25.68 -19.44 -15.05
CA PRO A 433 -26.82 -20.35 -14.89
C PRO A 433 -27.01 -20.73 -13.41
N LEU A 434 -27.57 -19.82 -12.62
CA LEU A 434 -27.81 -20.00 -11.20
C LEU A 434 -29.28 -20.42 -10.96
N PRO A 435 -29.56 -21.62 -10.41
CA PRO A 435 -30.93 -22.10 -10.18
C PRO A 435 -31.74 -21.18 -9.24
N SER A 436 -31.06 -20.57 -8.26
CA SER A 436 -31.68 -19.62 -7.34
C SER A 436 -32.15 -18.34 -8.02
N LEU A 437 -31.51 -17.95 -9.14
CA LEU A 437 -31.87 -16.75 -9.88
C LEU A 437 -33.25 -16.90 -10.52
N GLU A 438 -33.56 -18.06 -11.10
CA GLU A 438 -34.88 -18.32 -11.69
C GLU A 438 -36.01 -18.21 -10.65
N SER A 439 -35.74 -18.63 -9.40
CA SER A 439 -36.73 -18.53 -8.32
C SER A 439 -36.94 -17.11 -7.77
N GLN A 440 -35.93 -16.22 -7.90
CA GLN A 440 -35.97 -14.86 -7.33
C GLN A 440 -36.08 -13.76 -8.41
N SER A 441 -36.00 -14.10 -9.68
CA SER A 441 -35.92 -13.14 -10.80
C SER A 441 -37.15 -12.24 -10.88
N ASP A 442 -38.36 -12.75 -10.56
CA ASP A 442 -39.57 -11.93 -10.49
C ASP A 442 -39.55 -10.93 -9.33
N LYS A 443 -39.00 -11.33 -8.17
CA LYS A 443 -38.84 -10.40 -7.04
C LYS A 443 -37.83 -9.31 -7.37
N ILE A 444 -36.70 -9.68 -7.99
CA ILE A 444 -35.67 -8.73 -8.45
C ILE A 444 -36.29 -7.74 -9.45
N LYS A 445 -37.02 -8.23 -10.48
CA LYS A 445 -37.75 -7.39 -11.43
C LYS A 445 -38.64 -6.38 -10.72
N ASN A 446 -39.51 -6.85 -9.83
CA ASN A 446 -40.48 -5.99 -9.15
C ASN A 446 -39.78 -4.93 -8.28
N SER A 447 -38.70 -5.30 -7.59
CA SER A 447 -37.89 -4.34 -6.84
C SER A 447 -37.20 -3.30 -7.72
N LEU A 448 -36.66 -3.69 -8.88
CA LEU A 448 -36.03 -2.75 -9.82
C LEU A 448 -37.03 -1.74 -10.38
N LEU A 449 -38.22 -2.21 -10.77
CA LEU A 449 -39.30 -1.34 -11.26
C LEU A 449 -39.79 -0.40 -10.16
N PHE A 450 -39.96 -0.91 -8.94
CA PHE A 450 -40.34 -0.09 -7.78
C PHE A 450 -39.31 1.01 -7.45
N ILE A 451 -38.02 0.69 -7.49
CA ILE A 451 -36.94 1.68 -7.25
C ILE A 451 -36.92 2.73 -8.36
N ALA A 452 -37.03 2.31 -9.62
CA ALA A 452 -37.05 3.22 -10.76
C ALA A 452 -38.25 4.18 -10.68
N GLN A 453 -39.44 3.69 -10.32
CA GLN A 453 -40.67 4.48 -10.22
C GLN A 453 -40.65 5.49 -9.07
N ARG A 454 -40.06 5.14 -7.92
CA ARG A 454 -40.00 6.04 -6.75
C ARG A 454 -38.90 7.09 -6.83
N SER A 455 -38.00 6.97 -7.80
CA SER A 455 -36.94 7.95 -7.99
C SER A 455 -37.51 9.26 -8.53
N ALA A 456 -37.17 10.38 -7.91
CA ALA A 456 -37.63 11.71 -8.36
C ALA A 456 -36.95 12.16 -9.66
N ASN A 457 -35.82 11.55 -10.04
CA ASN A 457 -35.03 11.92 -11.21
C ASN A 457 -34.75 10.69 -12.10
N ALA A 458 -35.40 10.67 -13.27
CA ALA A 458 -35.26 9.62 -14.27
C ALA A 458 -33.85 9.52 -14.89
N GLY A 459 -33.07 10.60 -14.85
CA GLY A 459 -31.67 10.62 -15.29
C GLY A 459 -30.67 10.30 -14.17
N SER A 460 -31.13 9.87 -12.99
CA SER A 460 -30.22 9.53 -11.89
C SER A 460 -29.40 8.28 -12.20
N PRO A 461 -28.14 8.19 -11.74
CA PRO A 461 -27.28 7.04 -11.98
C PRO A 461 -27.86 5.74 -11.37
N LEU A 462 -28.70 5.86 -10.35
CA LEU A 462 -29.43 4.74 -9.75
C LEU A 462 -30.45 4.14 -10.72
N VAL A 463 -31.28 4.98 -11.34
CA VAL A 463 -32.30 4.55 -12.32
C VAL A 463 -31.64 3.93 -13.53
N GLU A 464 -30.61 4.60 -14.05
CA GLU A 464 -29.85 4.09 -15.19
C GLU A 464 -29.27 2.70 -14.89
N SER A 465 -28.71 2.52 -13.69
CA SER A 465 -28.19 1.24 -13.23
C SER A 465 -29.29 0.18 -13.08
N CYS A 466 -30.45 0.53 -12.51
CA CYS A 466 -31.61 -0.36 -12.40
C CYS A 466 -32.12 -0.83 -13.78
N LEU A 467 -32.23 0.09 -14.75
CA LEU A 467 -32.68 -0.22 -16.10
C LEU A 467 -31.67 -1.08 -16.85
N ARG A 468 -30.37 -0.83 -16.71
CA ARG A 468 -29.32 -1.71 -17.26
C ARG A 468 -29.43 -3.14 -16.72
N LEU A 469 -29.65 -3.30 -15.41
CA LEU A 469 -29.83 -4.63 -14.82
C LEU A 469 -31.13 -5.29 -15.30
N LEU A 470 -32.21 -4.53 -15.44
CA LEU A 470 -33.45 -5.03 -16.02
C LEU A 470 -33.24 -5.52 -17.45
N THR A 471 -32.49 -4.79 -18.29
CA THR A 471 -32.10 -5.23 -19.64
C THR A 471 -31.37 -6.57 -19.61
N VAL A 472 -30.38 -6.72 -18.71
CA VAL A 472 -29.61 -7.97 -18.59
C VAL A 472 -30.49 -9.12 -18.06
N LEU A 473 -31.41 -8.85 -17.13
CA LEU A 473 -32.37 -9.82 -16.61
C LEU A 473 -33.33 -10.32 -17.71
N LEU A 474 -33.85 -9.38 -18.50
CA LEU A 474 -34.69 -9.66 -19.67
C LEU A 474 -33.91 -10.28 -20.82
N HIS A 475 -32.58 -10.29 -20.83
CA HIS A 475 -31.85 -11.05 -21.84
C HIS A 475 -31.66 -12.50 -21.40
N ASN A 476 -31.27 -12.73 -20.14
CA ASN A 476 -30.72 -14.01 -19.69
C ASN A 476 -31.70 -14.91 -18.90
N THR A 477 -32.85 -14.42 -18.42
CA THR A 477 -33.78 -15.20 -17.56
C THR A 477 -35.17 -15.31 -18.16
N GLY A 478 -35.98 -16.32 -17.83
CA GLY A 478 -37.35 -16.48 -18.36
C GLY A 478 -38.39 -15.40 -17.97
N VAL A 479 -38.00 -14.33 -17.28
CA VAL A 479 -38.92 -13.31 -16.75
C VAL A 479 -39.62 -12.50 -17.84
N THR A 480 -40.94 -12.34 -17.71
CA THR A 480 -41.76 -11.47 -18.56
C THR A 480 -42.23 -10.22 -17.80
N LEU A 481 -42.50 -9.16 -18.55
CA LEU A 481 -43.16 -7.95 -18.07
C LEU A 481 -44.66 -8.07 -18.34
N SER A 482 -45.52 -7.68 -17.39
CA SER A 482 -46.96 -7.54 -17.65
C SER A 482 -47.24 -6.30 -18.49
N ALA A 483 -48.42 -6.23 -19.11
CA ALA A 483 -48.84 -5.09 -19.93
C ALA A 483 -48.74 -3.77 -19.16
N ASP A 484 -49.20 -3.74 -17.91
CA ASP A 484 -49.14 -2.53 -17.05
C ASP A 484 -47.70 -2.11 -16.74
N GLN A 485 -46.80 -3.06 -16.44
CA GLN A 485 -45.40 -2.75 -16.16
C GLN A 485 -44.68 -2.23 -17.40
N LEU A 486 -45.07 -2.72 -18.57
CA LEU A 486 -44.50 -2.32 -19.85
C LEU A 486 -45.01 -0.94 -20.28
N HIS A 487 -46.31 -0.67 -20.07
CA HIS A 487 -46.91 0.65 -20.24
C HIS A 487 -46.25 1.70 -19.33
N MET A 488 -46.05 1.37 -18.04
CA MET A 488 -45.35 2.24 -17.10
C MET A 488 -43.89 2.50 -17.47
N LEU A 489 -43.21 1.50 -18.06
CA LEU A 489 -41.82 1.64 -18.49
C LEU A 489 -41.68 2.52 -19.73
N ILE A 490 -42.62 2.44 -20.67
CA ILE A 490 -42.66 3.30 -21.88
C ILE A 490 -43.01 4.76 -21.54
N GLN A 491 -43.84 4.99 -20.52
CA GLN A 491 -44.14 6.34 -20.04
C GLN A 491 -43.01 6.96 -19.22
N PHE A 492 -41.95 6.20 -18.93
CA PHE A 492 -40.82 6.71 -18.17
C PHE A 492 -40.07 7.79 -18.98
N PRO A 493 -39.61 8.90 -18.36
CA PRO A 493 -39.05 10.04 -19.09
C PRO A 493 -37.91 9.71 -20.07
N LEU A 494 -37.15 8.64 -19.80
CA LEU A 494 -36.09 8.14 -20.69
C LEU A 494 -36.58 7.61 -22.04
N PHE A 495 -37.86 7.24 -22.15
CA PHE A 495 -38.51 6.80 -23.40
C PHE A 495 -39.26 7.94 -24.10
N VAL A 496 -39.73 8.93 -23.34
CA VAL A 496 -40.40 10.12 -23.87
C VAL A 496 -39.43 11.05 -24.59
N ASP A 497 -38.18 11.14 -24.13
CA ASP A 497 -37.14 12.01 -24.71
C ASP A 497 -36.20 11.32 -25.73
N ILE A 498 -36.51 10.09 -26.18
CA ILE A 498 -35.62 9.31 -27.09
C ILE A 498 -35.25 10.08 -28.37
N GLU A 499 -36.19 10.83 -28.95
CA GLU A 499 -35.97 11.62 -30.17
C GLU A 499 -34.99 12.79 -29.96
N ARG A 500 -34.96 13.38 -28.76
CA ARG A 500 -34.16 14.58 -28.45
C ARG A 500 -32.81 14.26 -27.81
N ASN A 501 -32.74 13.21 -26.99
CA ASN A 501 -31.53 12.77 -26.29
C ASN A 501 -31.51 11.23 -26.17
N PRO A 502 -31.00 10.50 -27.20
CA PRO A 502 -31.00 9.04 -27.17
C PRO A 502 -30.03 8.51 -26.12
N SER A 503 -30.56 7.81 -25.10
CA SER A 503 -29.75 7.08 -24.14
C SER A 503 -29.44 5.68 -24.65
N ILE A 504 -28.17 5.27 -24.59
CA ILE A 504 -27.73 3.90 -24.96
C ILE A 504 -28.48 2.84 -24.14
N VAL A 505 -28.87 3.19 -22.90
CA VAL A 505 -29.59 2.30 -21.98
C VAL A 505 -31.03 2.08 -22.42
N SER A 506 -31.74 3.14 -22.83
CA SER A 506 -33.13 3.03 -23.29
C SER A 506 -33.22 2.24 -24.60
N LEU A 507 -32.29 2.47 -25.53
CA LEU A 507 -32.20 1.70 -26.78
C LEU A 507 -31.87 0.22 -26.53
N SER A 508 -30.96 -0.08 -25.61
CA SER A 508 -30.60 -1.46 -25.26
C SER A 508 -31.76 -2.20 -24.59
N LEU A 509 -32.53 -1.51 -23.75
CA LEU A 509 -33.73 -2.03 -23.11
C LEU A 509 -34.84 -2.27 -24.15
N LEU A 510 -35.07 -1.32 -25.07
CA LEU A 510 -36.03 -1.46 -26.16
C LEU A 510 -35.69 -2.66 -27.06
N LYS A 511 -34.42 -2.79 -27.45
CA LYS A 511 -33.93 -3.96 -28.19
C LYS A 511 -34.21 -5.27 -27.45
N SER A 512 -34.06 -5.29 -26.13
CA SER A 512 -34.32 -6.49 -25.32
C SER A 512 -35.81 -6.82 -25.22
N ILE A 513 -36.67 -5.80 -25.11
CA ILE A 513 -38.14 -5.96 -25.13
C ILE A 513 -38.61 -6.49 -26.49
N VAL A 514 -38.13 -5.90 -27.59
CA VAL A 514 -38.48 -6.29 -28.97
C VAL A 514 -37.99 -7.71 -29.27
N ASN A 515 -36.77 -8.08 -28.87
CA ASN A 515 -36.24 -9.43 -29.06
C ASN A 515 -37.11 -10.51 -28.39
N ARG A 516 -37.83 -10.16 -27.32
CA ARG A 516 -38.75 -11.07 -26.63
C ARG A 516 -40.17 -11.09 -27.19
N LYS A 517 -40.45 -10.33 -28.24
CA LYS A 517 -41.79 -10.22 -28.85
C LYS A 517 -42.88 -9.88 -27.82
N LEU A 518 -42.56 -9.04 -26.83
CA LEU A 518 -43.56 -8.51 -25.91
C LEU A 518 -44.38 -7.47 -26.67
N VAL A 519 -45.65 -7.77 -26.96
CA VAL A 519 -46.50 -6.93 -27.81
C VAL A 519 -47.38 -6.03 -26.95
N VAL A 520 -47.16 -4.72 -27.07
CA VAL A 520 -47.97 -3.67 -26.44
C VAL A 520 -48.12 -2.55 -27.48
N PRO A 521 -49.34 -2.01 -27.72
CA PRO A 521 -49.61 -0.99 -28.74
C PRO A 521 -48.63 0.19 -28.73
N GLU A 522 -48.23 0.61 -27.53
CA GLU A 522 -47.37 1.74 -27.24
C GLU A 522 -45.92 1.54 -27.72
N ILE A 523 -45.46 0.30 -27.88
CA ILE A 523 -44.15 0.01 -28.50
C ILE A 523 -44.17 0.38 -29.98
N TYR A 524 -45.29 0.16 -30.69
CA TYR A 524 -45.41 0.53 -32.10
C TYR A 524 -45.33 2.03 -32.30
N ASP A 525 -45.85 2.82 -31.34
CA ASP A 525 -45.75 4.27 -31.36
C ASP A 525 -44.32 4.75 -31.09
N VAL A 526 -43.58 4.09 -30.20
CA VAL A 526 -42.15 4.38 -29.94
C VAL A 526 -41.26 3.94 -31.11
N VAL A 527 -41.60 2.89 -31.86
CA VAL A 527 -40.84 2.43 -33.05
C VAL A 527 -41.11 3.31 -34.28
N LYS A 528 -42.28 3.95 -34.35
CA LYS A 528 -42.63 4.90 -35.42
C LYS A 528 -41.98 6.28 -35.23
N ARG A 529 -41.74 6.66 -33.98
CA ARG A 529 -40.95 7.81 -33.56
C ARG A 529 -39.47 7.53 -33.75
#